data_AF-A0A314UU50-F1
#
_entry.id   AF-A0A314UU50-F1
#
_cell.length_a   1.000
_cell.length_b   1.000
_cell.length_c   1.000
_cell.angle_alpha   90.00
_cell.angle_beta   90.00
_cell.angle_gamma   90.00
#
_symmetry.space_group_name_H-M   'P 1'
#
loop_
_entity.id
_entity.type
_entity.pdbx_description
1 polymer ?
#
loop_
_entity_poly.entity_id
_entity_poly.type
_entity_poly.pdbx_seq_one_letter_code
_entity_poly.pdbx_strand_id
1 'polypeptide(L)'
;MNRTVTSTQKWAVSNAGFSDNLIQSFVETTLTQVSGADLTPEYLETSRVSPGSLRYYGLGLQNGPYTVTLQFAKTVFASHYTQTSQSLGRRVFDIYIQGNLRRKDFDISKEAGGVHRAVARPFKVNVTENYLDIHLFWAGKGTCCIPEQDTPTTPGKKRRPGLIVGIAVPVGVLILLLLFAVLYMRRKTSEKDDDEDLLGLGPRPKTFSYAALRAATEDFNPSNKIGEGGYGPIYKGTLSDGRVVAVKQLSAASHQGKSQFVTEIAMISAVQHRNLVKLYGCCIEASHRILVYEYLENKSLD
;
A
#
# COMPACT_ATOMS: atom_id res chain seq x y z
N MET A 1 -38.19 -0.80 4.39
CA MET A 1 -37.77 -0.29 3.06
C MET A 1 -36.35 -0.76 2.80
N ASN A 2 -36.17 -1.77 1.93
CA ASN A 2 -34.84 -2.18 1.48
C ASN A 2 -34.37 -1.15 0.45
N ARG A 3 -33.48 -0.24 0.84
CA ARG A 3 -32.86 0.73 -0.08
C ARG A 3 -31.58 0.12 -0.61
N THR A 4 -31.57 -0.26 -1.88
CA THR A 4 -30.39 -0.73 -2.60
C THR A 4 -29.58 0.48 -3.06
N VAL A 5 -28.33 0.61 -2.62
CA VAL A 5 -27.43 1.71 -3.04
C VAL A 5 -26.57 1.21 -4.19
N THR A 6 -27.02 1.42 -5.43
CA THR A 6 -26.33 0.97 -6.66
C THR A 6 -25.64 2.10 -7.43
N SER A 7 -25.77 3.36 -6.99
CA SER A 7 -25.20 4.51 -7.72
C SER A 7 -23.68 4.61 -7.52
N THR A 8 -22.94 4.61 -8.62
CA THR A 8 -21.47 4.77 -8.69
C THR A 8 -20.97 6.07 -8.06
N GLN A 9 -21.81 7.10 -7.95
CA GLN A 9 -21.46 8.39 -7.36
C GLN A 9 -21.26 8.35 -5.84
N LYS A 10 -21.61 7.25 -5.18
CA LYS A 10 -21.43 7.06 -3.73
C LYS A 10 -20.30 6.10 -3.38
N TRP A 11 -19.57 5.59 -4.37
CA TRP A 11 -18.51 4.61 -4.13
C TRP A 11 -17.15 5.16 -4.56
N ALA A 12 -16.20 5.17 -3.62
CA ALA A 12 -14.80 5.43 -3.90
C ALA A 12 -13.98 4.13 -3.78
N VAL A 13 -12.87 4.04 -4.52
CA VAL A 13 -12.01 2.86 -4.55
C VAL A 13 -10.56 3.27 -4.34
N SER A 14 -9.84 2.51 -3.54
CA SER A 14 -8.38 2.61 -3.38
C SER A 14 -7.75 1.27 -3.74
N ASN A 15 -6.70 1.29 -4.55
CA ASN A 15 -5.96 0.11 -4.97
C ASN A 15 -4.47 0.33 -4.66
N ALA A 16 -3.85 -0.59 -3.92
CA ALA A 16 -2.45 -0.52 -3.54
C ALA A 16 -1.75 -1.87 -3.68
N GLY A 17 -0.44 -1.84 -3.93
CA GLY A 17 0.45 -3.00 -4.07
C GLY A 17 1.34 -2.91 -5.31
N PHE A 18 2.36 -3.77 -5.39
CA PHE A 18 3.36 -3.78 -6.46
C PHE A 18 3.18 -5.01 -7.36
N SER A 19 3.15 -4.83 -8.68
CA SER A 19 3.19 -5.90 -9.68
C SER A 19 4.32 -5.61 -10.66
N ASP A 20 5.18 -6.60 -10.91
CA ASP A 20 6.33 -6.50 -11.83
C ASP A 20 5.93 -6.29 -13.31
N ASN A 21 4.64 -6.42 -13.66
CA ASN A 21 4.19 -6.36 -15.05
C ASN A 21 3.57 -5.01 -15.42
N LEU A 22 4.23 -4.35 -16.37
CA LEU A 22 3.87 -3.12 -17.10
C LEU A 22 2.59 -3.26 -17.93
N ILE A 23 1.42 -3.49 -17.32
CA ILE A 23 0.13 -3.31 -18.00
C ILE A 23 -0.76 -2.37 -17.19
N GLN A 24 -0.90 -1.18 -17.77
CA GLN A 24 -1.51 0.03 -17.21
C GLN A 24 -3.04 0.03 -17.37
N SER A 25 -3.71 -1.00 -16.87
CA SER A 25 -5.18 -1.01 -16.78
C SER A 25 -5.65 -1.73 -15.51
N PHE A 26 -6.08 -0.95 -14.51
CA PHE A 26 -6.63 -1.46 -13.24
C PHE A 26 -8.02 -2.09 -13.36
N VAL A 27 -8.52 -2.24 -14.59
CA VAL A 27 -9.80 -2.83 -14.96
C VAL A 27 -9.54 -3.71 -16.17
N GLU A 28 -9.74 -5.02 -16.03
CA GLU A 28 -9.71 -5.97 -17.14
C GLU A 28 -11.15 -6.34 -17.49
N THR A 29 -11.49 -6.27 -18.78
CA THR A 29 -12.76 -6.75 -19.29
C THR A 29 -12.73 -8.28 -19.33
N THR A 30 -13.69 -8.90 -18.65
CA THR A 30 -13.84 -10.35 -18.60
C THR A 30 -14.35 -10.85 -19.95
N LEU A 31 -13.56 -11.66 -20.67
CA LEU A 31 -13.94 -12.21 -21.98
C LEU A 31 -14.82 -13.48 -21.90
N THR A 32 -15.09 -14.02 -20.70
CA THR A 32 -15.82 -15.28 -20.53
C THR A 32 -17.10 -15.14 -19.70
N GLN A 33 -18.19 -15.75 -20.17
CA GLN A 33 -19.48 -15.76 -19.47
C GLN A 33 -19.39 -16.53 -18.14
N VAL A 34 -19.66 -15.84 -17.02
CA VAL A 34 -19.74 -16.44 -15.69
C VAL A 34 -21.14 -17.00 -15.47
N SER A 35 -21.24 -18.24 -14.96
CA SER A 35 -22.52 -18.91 -14.68
C SER A 35 -22.83 -18.92 -13.18
N GLY A 36 -24.09 -18.68 -12.80
CA GLY A 36 -24.58 -18.76 -11.42
C GLY A 36 -26.07 -18.39 -11.29
N ALA A 37 -26.78 -19.01 -10.35
CA ALA A 37 -28.24 -19.06 -10.30
C ALA A 37 -28.95 -17.74 -9.92
N ASP A 38 -28.24 -16.73 -9.41
CA ASP A 38 -28.83 -15.50 -8.84
C ASP A 38 -28.15 -14.20 -9.32
N LEU A 39 -27.61 -14.18 -10.54
CA LEU A 39 -26.79 -13.05 -11.03
C LEU A 39 -27.44 -12.34 -12.21
N THR A 40 -27.49 -11.01 -12.12
CA THR A 40 -27.59 -10.15 -13.30
C THR A 40 -26.20 -10.10 -13.95
N PRO A 41 -26.04 -10.55 -15.22
CA PRO A 41 -24.74 -10.73 -15.89
C PRO A 41 -23.85 -9.47 -15.94
N GLU A 42 -24.48 -8.30 -15.92
CA GLU A 42 -23.86 -7.00 -16.15
C GLU A 42 -22.80 -6.61 -15.08
N TYR A 43 -22.89 -7.14 -13.85
CA TYR A 43 -21.97 -6.78 -12.75
C TYR A 43 -20.63 -7.52 -12.76
N LEU A 44 -20.44 -8.52 -13.63
CA LEU A 44 -19.23 -9.34 -13.71
C LEU A 44 -18.46 -9.16 -15.03
N GLU A 45 -18.85 -8.18 -15.86
CA GLU A 45 -18.21 -7.88 -17.15
C GLU A 45 -16.80 -7.30 -16.99
N THR A 46 -16.52 -6.66 -15.86
CA THR A 46 -15.22 -6.06 -15.58
C THR A 46 -14.68 -6.55 -14.24
N SER A 47 -13.38 -6.78 -14.18
CA SER A 47 -12.67 -7.16 -12.96
C SER A 47 -11.60 -6.13 -12.65
N ARG A 48 -11.39 -5.82 -11.37
CA ARG A 48 -10.29 -4.96 -10.94
C ARG A 48 -9.13 -5.81 -10.47
N VAL A 49 -7.95 -5.55 -11.02
CA VAL A 49 -6.73 -6.24 -10.61
C VAL A 49 -6.05 -5.42 -9.51
N SER A 50 -5.83 -6.04 -8.35
CA SER A 50 -5.06 -5.45 -7.25
C SER A 50 -3.91 -6.35 -6.84
N PRO A 51 -2.68 -5.82 -6.79
CA PRO A 51 -1.50 -6.56 -6.36
C PRO A 51 -1.30 -6.67 -4.84
N GLY A 52 -2.21 -6.17 -3.99
CA GLY A 52 -1.98 -6.21 -2.53
C GLY A 52 -3.16 -5.80 -1.66
N SER A 53 -3.83 -4.71 -1.98
CA SER A 53 -4.91 -4.16 -1.17
C SER A 53 -5.92 -3.45 -2.05
N LEU A 54 -7.17 -3.88 -1.96
CA LEU A 54 -8.29 -3.26 -2.64
C LEU A 54 -9.32 -2.83 -1.61
N ARG A 55 -9.60 -1.52 -1.57
CA ARG A 55 -10.59 -0.94 -0.66
C ARG A 55 -11.72 -0.27 -1.42
N TYR A 56 -12.92 -0.44 -0.90
CA TYR A 56 -14.13 0.20 -1.38
C TYR A 56 -14.76 0.99 -0.24
N TYR A 57 -15.14 2.22 -0.53
CA TYR A 57 -15.78 3.12 0.41
C TYR A 57 -17.16 3.51 -0.11
N GLY A 58 -18.21 3.10 0.58
CA GLY A 58 -19.56 3.62 0.37
C GLY A 58 -19.74 4.89 1.18
N LEU A 59 -19.68 6.06 0.54
CA LEU A 59 -19.75 7.37 1.16
C LEU A 59 -21.19 7.91 1.17
N GLY A 60 -21.56 8.68 2.19
CA GLY A 60 -22.89 9.31 2.23
C GLY A 60 -24.03 8.32 2.53
N LEU A 61 -23.74 7.26 3.29
CA LEU A 61 -24.69 6.25 3.73
C LEU A 61 -25.38 6.69 5.03
N GLN A 62 -26.66 6.39 5.19
CA GLN A 62 -27.31 6.66 6.47
C GLN A 62 -26.75 5.71 7.54
N ASN A 63 -26.66 6.18 8.78
CA ASN A 63 -26.26 5.30 9.87
C ASN A 63 -27.35 4.26 10.15
N GLY A 64 -26.96 3.02 10.37
CA GLY A 64 -27.88 1.92 10.65
C GLY A 64 -27.43 0.57 10.11
N PRO A 65 -28.28 -0.46 10.24
CA PRO A 65 -27.96 -1.82 9.83
C PRO A 65 -28.09 -1.99 8.31
N TYR A 66 -27.05 -2.56 7.71
CA TYR A 66 -26.96 -2.93 6.31
C TYR A 66 -26.61 -4.41 6.16
N THR A 67 -27.09 -4.99 5.06
CA THR A 67 -26.59 -6.28 4.55
C THR A 67 -25.73 -5.98 3.34
N VAL A 68 -24.42 -6.20 3.47
CA VAL A 68 -23.43 -6.04 2.42
C VAL A 68 -23.26 -7.39 1.73
N THR A 69 -23.65 -7.49 0.46
CA THR A 69 -23.47 -8.72 -0.33
C THR A 69 -22.29 -8.54 -1.26
N LEU A 70 -21.21 -9.29 -1.00
CA LEU A 70 -20.05 -9.35 -1.88
C LEU A 70 -20.24 -10.48 -2.89
N GLN A 71 -20.12 -10.16 -4.18
CA GLN A 71 -20.16 -11.12 -5.26
C GLN A 71 -18.74 -11.35 -5.78
N PHE A 72 -18.33 -12.61 -5.85
CA PHE A 72 -17.02 -13.01 -6.35
C PHE A 72 -17.17 -13.97 -7.50
N ALA A 73 -16.31 -13.87 -8.50
CA ALA A 73 -16.18 -14.85 -9.57
C ALA A 73 -14.71 -15.07 -9.87
N LYS A 74 -14.30 -16.31 -10.11
CA LYS A 74 -12.96 -16.59 -10.63
C LYS A 74 -13.06 -16.75 -12.14
N THR A 75 -12.49 -15.79 -12.88
CA THR A 75 -12.33 -15.86 -14.34
C THR A 75 -10.99 -16.55 -14.65
N VAL A 76 -10.89 -17.25 -15.79
CA VAL A 76 -9.63 -17.90 -16.18
C VAL A 76 -8.58 -16.85 -16.51
N PHE A 77 -7.40 -16.98 -15.91
CA PHE A 77 -6.19 -16.34 -16.39
C PHE A 77 -5.75 -17.04 -17.68
N ALA A 78 -6.21 -16.56 -18.83
CA ALA A 78 -5.62 -16.96 -20.09
C ALA A 78 -4.30 -16.18 -20.25
N SER A 79 -3.16 -16.89 -20.26
CA SER A 79 -1.90 -16.31 -20.70
C SER A 79 -2.11 -15.76 -22.12
N HIS A 80 -1.76 -14.49 -22.36
CA HIS A 80 -1.83 -13.89 -23.69
C HIS A 80 -0.88 -14.56 -24.71
N TYR A 81 0.03 -15.43 -24.26
CA TYR A 81 1.07 -16.01 -25.11
C TYR A 81 1.02 -17.54 -25.26
N THR A 82 0.25 -18.26 -24.44
CA THR A 82 0.13 -19.72 -24.56
C THR A 82 -1.24 -20.22 -24.09
N GLN A 83 -1.97 -20.84 -25.01
CA GLN A 83 -3.24 -21.54 -24.75
C GLN A 83 -3.03 -22.89 -24.02
N THR A 84 -2.03 -22.96 -23.14
CA THR A 84 -1.57 -24.20 -22.50
C THR A 84 -1.01 -23.93 -21.10
N SER A 85 -1.89 -23.61 -20.16
CA SER A 85 -1.76 -24.04 -18.76
C SER A 85 -3.02 -23.64 -17.99
N GLN A 86 -3.82 -24.63 -17.58
CA GLN A 86 -4.82 -24.46 -16.54
C GLN A 86 -4.08 -24.09 -15.24
N SER A 87 -3.88 -22.79 -14.99
CA SER A 87 -2.97 -22.40 -13.92
C SER A 87 -3.56 -22.77 -12.55
N LEU A 88 -2.78 -23.51 -11.78
CA LEU A 88 -3.00 -23.92 -10.39
C LEU A 88 -3.00 -22.75 -9.40
N GLY A 89 -3.12 -21.50 -9.90
CA GLY A 89 -2.98 -20.30 -9.11
C GLY A 89 -4.12 -20.13 -8.11
N ARG A 90 -3.75 -19.94 -6.84
CA ARG A 90 -4.70 -19.69 -5.74
C ARG A 90 -4.71 -18.21 -5.41
N ARG A 91 -5.87 -17.58 -5.56
CA ARG A 91 -6.14 -16.19 -5.14
C ARG A 91 -6.79 -16.26 -3.76
N VAL A 92 -6.00 -16.00 -2.73
CA VAL A 92 -6.41 -16.15 -1.32
C VAL A 92 -6.23 -14.82 -0.62
N PHE A 93 -7.30 -14.22 -0.12
CA PHE A 93 -7.26 -12.90 0.52
C PHE A 93 -8.15 -12.85 1.76
N ASP A 94 -7.88 -11.89 2.62
CA ASP A 94 -8.71 -11.59 3.79
C ASP A 94 -9.78 -10.55 3.42
N ILE A 95 -10.98 -10.68 3.97
CA ILE A 95 -12.10 -9.75 3.80
C ILE A 95 -12.34 -9.02 5.12
N TYR A 96 -12.15 -7.71 5.13
CA TYR A 96 -12.48 -6.81 6.22
C TYR A 96 -13.67 -5.95 5.83
N ILE A 97 -14.57 -5.68 6.79
CA ILE A 97 -15.65 -4.71 6.60
C ILE A 97 -15.77 -3.86 7.86
N GLN A 98 -15.71 -2.53 7.71
CA GLN A 98 -15.55 -1.55 8.80
C GLN A 98 -14.34 -1.92 9.68
N GLY A 99 -13.18 -2.19 9.07
CA GLY A 99 -11.96 -2.62 9.78
C GLY A 99 -12.00 -4.00 10.45
N ASN A 100 -13.16 -4.66 10.52
CA ASN A 100 -13.31 -5.95 11.19
C ASN A 100 -13.10 -7.11 10.22
N LEU A 101 -12.24 -8.07 10.58
CA LEU A 101 -12.02 -9.30 9.79
C LEU A 101 -13.30 -10.13 9.74
N ARG A 102 -13.87 -10.28 8.53
CA ARG A 102 -15.09 -11.06 8.27
C ARG A 102 -14.78 -12.46 7.76
N ARG A 103 -13.78 -12.58 6.90
CA ARG A 103 -13.28 -13.87 6.40
C ARG A 103 -11.77 -13.82 6.26
N LYS A 104 -11.11 -14.87 6.74
CA LYS A 104 -9.67 -15.07 6.60
C LYS A 104 -9.41 -16.10 5.51
N ASP A 105 -8.36 -15.90 4.73
CA ASP A 105 -7.88 -16.85 3.72
C ASP A 105 -8.99 -17.28 2.72
N PHE A 106 -9.79 -16.32 2.25
CA PHE A 106 -10.90 -16.54 1.33
C PHE A 106 -10.40 -16.91 -0.07
N ASP A 107 -10.72 -18.13 -0.53
CA ASP A 107 -10.40 -18.65 -1.86
C ASP A 107 -11.67 -18.71 -2.73
N ILE A 108 -11.76 -17.83 -3.73
CA ILE A 108 -12.95 -17.72 -4.59
C ILE A 108 -13.26 -19.05 -5.29
N SER A 109 -12.25 -19.76 -5.81
CA SER A 109 -12.45 -21.03 -6.54
C SER A 109 -13.05 -22.10 -5.63
N LYS A 110 -12.55 -22.18 -4.40
CA LYS A 110 -13.04 -23.14 -3.41
C LYS A 110 -14.48 -22.83 -3.00
N GLU A 111 -14.77 -21.55 -2.78
CA GLU A 111 -16.08 -21.08 -2.32
C GLU A 111 -17.17 -21.14 -3.40
N ALA A 112 -16.80 -20.95 -4.67
CA ALA A 112 -17.70 -21.06 -5.82
C ALA A 112 -17.82 -22.49 -6.37
N GLY A 113 -17.02 -23.44 -5.87
CA GLY A 113 -17.01 -24.83 -6.35
C GLY A 113 -16.44 -25.00 -7.76
N GLY A 114 -15.54 -24.11 -8.20
CA GLY A 114 -14.92 -24.16 -9.52
C GLY A 114 -14.54 -22.79 -10.10
N VAL A 115 -13.99 -22.81 -11.32
CA VAL A 115 -13.71 -21.61 -12.12
C VAL A 115 -14.95 -21.25 -12.96
N HIS A 116 -15.13 -19.97 -13.32
CA HIS A 116 -16.30 -19.43 -14.03
C HIS A 116 -17.63 -19.55 -13.29
N ARG A 117 -17.56 -19.77 -11.97
CA ARG A 117 -18.72 -19.75 -11.09
C ARG A 117 -18.63 -18.53 -10.19
N ALA A 118 -19.77 -17.88 -10.01
CA ALA A 118 -19.90 -16.77 -9.10
C ALA A 118 -20.52 -17.21 -7.78
N VAL A 119 -20.15 -16.50 -6.72
CA VAL A 119 -20.54 -16.80 -5.35
C VAL A 119 -20.86 -15.51 -4.61
N ALA A 120 -22.04 -15.45 -4.01
CA ALA A 120 -22.47 -14.33 -3.18
C ALA A 120 -22.22 -14.64 -1.69
N ARG A 121 -21.70 -13.65 -0.97
CA ARG A 121 -21.47 -13.72 0.48
C ARG A 121 -22.10 -12.51 1.17
N PRO A 122 -23.22 -12.68 1.89
CA PRO A 122 -23.85 -11.60 2.64
C PRO A 122 -23.18 -11.41 4.01
N PHE A 123 -23.01 -10.15 4.41
CA PHE A 123 -22.45 -9.73 5.70
C PHE A 123 -23.35 -8.67 6.32
N LYS A 124 -23.77 -8.90 7.58
CA LYS A 124 -24.50 -7.88 8.35
C LYS A 124 -23.52 -6.90 8.97
N VAL A 125 -23.74 -5.61 8.76
CA VAL A 125 -22.85 -4.54 9.18
C VAL A 125 -23.68 -3.36 9.68
N ASN A 126 -23.21 -2.67 10.71
CA ASN A 126 -23.79 -1.42 11.16
C ASN A 126 -22.92 -0.25 10.68
N VAL A 127 -23.51 0.70 9.96
CA VAL A 127 -22.84 1.92 9.54
C VAL A 127 -23.02 2.97 10.63
N THR A 128 -21.92 3.53 11.14
CA THR A 128 -21.91 4.46 12.28
C THR A 128 -21.41 5.85 11.92
N GLU A 129 -20.61 5.98 10.85
CA GLU A 129 -19.91 7.21 10.49
C GLU A 129 -20.27 7.70 9.09
N ASN A 130 -21.49 7.42 8.64
CA ASN A 130 -21.99 7.80 7.31
C ASN A 130 -21.20 7.19 6.14
N TYR A 131 -20.28 6.26 6.43
CA TYR A 131 -19.52 5.54 5.42
C TYR A 131 -19.37 4.05 5.77
N LEU A 132 -19.15 3.26 4.73
CA LEU A 132 -18.87 1.83 4.79
C LEU A 132 -17.52 1.56 4.13
N ASP A 133 -16.57 0.96 4.85
CA ASP A 133 -15.29 0.47 4.34
C ASP A 133 -15.34 -1.05 4.11
N ILE A 134 -14.90 -1.49 2.94
CA ILE A 134 -14.69 -2.90 2.59
C ILE A 134 -13.26 -3.03 2.10
N HIS A 135 -12.47 -3.86 2.76
CA HIS A 135 -11.06 -4.04 2.44
C HIS A 135 -10.77 -5.50 2.13
N LEU A 136 -10.35 -5.76 0.89
CA LEU A 136 -9.86 -7.04 0.40
C LEU A 136 -8.33 -6.98 0.44
N PHE A 137 -7.74 -7.75 1.35
CA PHE A 137 -6.30 -7.67 1.63
C PHE A 137 -5.58 -8.96 1.25
N TRP A 138 -4.56 -8.81 0.41
CA TRP A 138 -3.68 -9.88 -0.02
C TRP A 138 -2.29 -9.71 0.61
N ALA A 139 -2.01 -10.48 1.66
CA ALA A 139 -0.75 -10.43 2.39
C ALA A 139 0.37 -11.32 1.76
N GLY A 140 0.39 -11.46 0.43
CA GLY A 140 1.34 -12.37 -0.24
C GLY A 140 0.99 -13.86 -0.11
N LYS A 141 -0.27 -14.20 0.21
CA LYS A 141 -0.72 -15.59 0.36
C LYS A 141 -1.30 -16.15 -0.94
N GLY A 142 -0.89 -17.35 -1.33
CA GLY A 142 -1.25 -17.93 -2.62
C GLY A 142 -0.16 -17.70 -3.67
N THR A 143 -0.49 -17.77 -4.95
CA THR A 143 0.49 -17.65 -6.04
C THR A 143 0.51 -16.22 -6.55
N CYS A 144 1.64 -15.51 -6.41
CA CYS A 144 1.82 -14.12 -6.87
C CYS A 144 1.96 -14.01 -8.39
N CYS A 145 2.54 -15.01 -9.04
CA CYS A 145 2.73 -15.12 -10.48
C CYS A 145 2.79 -16.60 -10.89
N ILE A 146 2.55 -16.87 -12.17
CA ILE A 146 2.83 -18.18 -12.78
C ILE A 146 4.35 -18.23 -12.94
N PRO A 147 5.05 -19.27 -12.44
CA PRO A 147 6.49 -19.38 -12.65
C PRO A 147 6.78 -19.48 -14.16
N GLU A 148 7.69 -18.63 -14.65
CA GLU A 148 8.35 -18.86 -15.93
C GLU A 148 9.16 -20.15 -15.83
N GLN A 149 9.01 -20.97 -16.85
CA GLN A 149 9.50 -22.34 -16.88
C GLN A 149 11.02 -22.36 -17.05
N ASP A 150 11.75 -22.61 -15.96
CA ASP A 150 13.15 -23.01 -16.08
C ASP A 150 13.26 -24.48 -16.53
N THR A 151 14.14 -24.65 -17.51
CA THR A 151 14.54 -25.87 -18.23
C THR A 151 14.70 -27.16 -17.39
N PRO A 152 14.52 -28.34 -18.02
CA PRO A 152 14.62 -29.63 -17.33
C PRO A 152 16.06 -29.89 -16.88
N THR A 153 16.29 -29.95 -15.56
CA THR A 153 17.57 -30.43 -15.02
C THR A 153 17.48 -31.91 -14.65
N THR A 154 18.33 -32.68 -15.30
CA THR A 154 18.52 -34.14 -15.25
C THR A 154 18.76 -34.67 -13.81
N PRO A 155 18.31 -35.89 -13.45
CA PRO A 155 18.53 -36.44 -12.12
C PRO A 155 19.94 -37.04 -11.97
N GLY A 156 20.74 -36.52 -11.03
CA GLY A 156 22.14 -36.89 -10.86
C GLY A 156 22.57 -37.15 -9.42
N LYS A 157 22.41 -38.41 -9.00
CA LYS A 157 23.23 -39.21 -8.05
C LYS A 157 23.46 -38.77 -6.57
N LYS A 158 22.93 -39.67 -5.71
CA LYS A 158 23.51 -40.37 -4.55
C LYS A 158 24.61 -39.67 -3.73
N ARG A 159 24.25 -39.33 -2.48
CA ARG A 159 25.16 -38.98 -1.39
C ARG A 159 25.84 -40.22 -0.78
N ARG A 160 27.10 -40.06 -0.36
CA ARG A 160 27.77 -40.87 0.68
C ARG A 160 28.44 -39.92 1.67
N PRO A 161 28.45 -40.19 2.99
CA PRO A 161 29.14 -39.34 3.95
C PRO A 161 30.48 -39.94 4.45
N GLY A 162 31.34 -39.05 4.95
CA GLY A 162 32.63 -39.33 5.62
C GLY A 162 33.69 -38.40 5.03
N LEU A 163 34.47 -37.61 5.77
CA LEU A 163 34.88 -37.64 7.18
C LEU A 163 35.29 -36.21 7.60
N ILE A 164 35.05 -35.83 8.86
CA ILE A 164 35.46 -34.54 9.46
C ILE A 164 36.76 -34.75 10.21
N VAL A 165 37.80 -33.95 9.91
CA VAL A 165 38.81 -33.50 10.88
C VAL A 165 39.27 -32.09 10.48
N GLY A 166 39.11 -31.08 11.37
CA GLY A 166 39.74 -29.75 11.23
C GLY A 166 38.82 -28.50 11.24
N ILE A 167 37.63 -28.52 11.85
CA ILE A 167 36.59 -27.49 11.63
C ILE A 167 36.58 -26.32 12.66
N ALA A 168 37.28 -26.40 13.79
CA ALA A 168 37.10 -25.41 14.86
C ALA A 168 37.58 -23.98 14.52
N VAL A 169 38.73 -23.84 13.85
CA VAL A 169 39.29 -22.52 13.48
C VAL A 169 38.54 -21.84 12.31
N PRO A 170 38.24 -22.54 11.18
CA PRO A 170 37.50 -21.91 10.09
C PRO A 170 36.06 -21.53 10.47
N VAL A 171 35.41 -22.28 11.38
CA VAL A 171 34.04 -21.94 11.82
C VAL A 171 33.99 -20.66 12.65
N GLY A 172 34.99 -20.42 13.51
CA GLY A 172 35.07 -19.17 14.27
C GLY A 172 35.16 -17.95 13.36
N VAL A 173 36.03 -18.00 12.34
CA VAL A 173 36.18 -16.92 11.34
C VAL A 173 34.91 -16.74 10.52
N LEU A 174 34.25 -17.84 10.11
CA LEU A 174 33.01 -17.79 9.34
C LEU A 174 31.88 -17.14 10.15
N ILE A 175 31.74 -17.45 11.44
CA ILE A 175 30.74 -16.85 12.33
C ILE A 175 30.99 -15.35 12.50
N LEU A 176 32.25 -14.95 12.66
CA LEU A 176 32.62 -13.53 12.83
C LEU A 176 32.35 -12.72 11.55
N LEU A 177 32.64 -13.30 10.38
CA LEU A 177 32.30 -12.70 9.08
C LEU A 177 30.79 -12.62 8.87
N LEU A 178 30.03 -13.64 9.27
CA LEU A 178 28.57 -13.62 9.20
C LEU A 178 27.97 -12.58 10.15
N LEU A 179 28.49 -12.44 11.38
CA LEU A 179 28.07 -11.40 12.31
C LEU A 179 28.37 -10.00 11.76
N PHE A 180 29.57 -9.78 11.21
CA PHE A 180 29.92 -8.51 10.59
C PHE A 180 29.03 -8.22 9.37
N ALA A 181 28.77 -9.22 8.52
CA ALA A 181 27.85 -9.09 7.40
C ALA A 181 26.43 -8.77 7.88
N VAL A 182 25.92 -9.42 8.92
CA VAL A 182 24.59 -9.12 9.49
C VAL A 182 24.54 -7.70 10.05
N LEU A 183 25.57 -7.24 10.76
CA LEU A 183 25.64 -5.87 11.29
C LEU A 183 25.74 -4.83 10.17
N TYR A 184 26.53 -5.12 9.13
CA TYR A 184 26.66 -4.27 7.95
C TYR A 184 25.35 -4.21 7.15
N MET A 185 24.70 -5.36 6.96
CA MET A 185 23.39 -5.45 6.31
C MET A 185 22.32 -4.73 7.13
N ARG A 186 22.27 -4.89 8.45
CA ARG A 186 21.34 -4.15 9.32
C ARG A 186 21.50 -2.64 9.24
N ARG A 187 22.73 -2.13 9.15
CA ARG A 187 22.99 -0.69 8.93
C ARG A 187 22.50 -0.24 7.55
N LYS A 188 22.76 -1.02 6.51
CA LYS A 188 22.41 -0.68 5.12
C LYS A 188 20.90 -0.82 4.82
N THR A 189 20.18 -1.69 5.51
CA THR A 189 18.72 -1.83 5.37
C THR A 189 17.99 -0.62 5.95
N SER A 190 18.47 -0.05 7.05
CA SER A 190 17.86 1.15 7.66
C SER A 190 17.82 2.36 6.73
N GLU A 191 18.84 2.51 5.87
CA GLU A 191 18.94 3.61 4.92
C GLU A 191 18.09 3.37 3.65
N LYS A 192 17.92 2.09 3.27
CA LYS A 192 17.10 1.69 2.11
C LYS A 192 15.59 1.65 2.40
N ASP A 193 15.20 1.29 3.62
CA ASP A 193 13.79 1.29 4.06
C ASP A 193 13.18 2.69 3.99
N ASP A 194 13.96 3.73 4.26
CA ASP A 194 13.49 5.12 4.23
C ASP A 194 13.13 5.58 2.82
N ASP A 195 13.89 5.15 1.82
CA ASP A 195 13.63 5.44 0.41
C ASP A 195 12.47 4.59 -0.13
N GLU A 196 12.38 3.31 0.25
CA GLU A 196 11.35 2.39 -0.24
C GLU A 196 9.94 2.76 0.24
N ASP A 197 9.79 3.23 1.48
CA ASP A 197 8.51 3.70 2.05
C ASP A 197 7.92 4.91 1.29
N LEU A 198 8.75 5.72 0.64
CA LEU A 198 8.32 6.88 -0.17
C LEU A 198 8.04 6.52 -1.62
N LEU A 199 8.71 5.49 -2.14
CA LEU A 199 8.54 5.02 -3.51
C LEU A 199 7.15 4.41 -3.75
N GLY A 200 6.42 4.06 -2.69
CA GLY A 200 5.02 3.59 -2.74
C GLY A 200 3.94 4.69 -2.77
N LEU A 201 4.30 5.98 -2.70
CA LEU A 201 3.36 7.10 -2.54
C LEU A 201 3.16 7.91 -3.83
N GLY A 202 2.31 7.44 -4.76
CA GLY A 202 1.66 8.26 -5.79
C GLY A 202 2.54 9.31 -6.52
N PRO A 203 1.96 10.46 -6.97
CA PRO A 203 2.75 11.55 -7.54
C PRO A 203 3.73 12.09 -6.49
N ARG A 204 5.03 11.97 -6.77
CA ARG A 204 6.08 12.39 -5.82
C ARG A 204 5.92 13.88 -5.48
N PRO A 205 5.81 14.24 -4.19
CA PRO A 205 5.96 15.62 -3.76
C PRO A 205 7.35 16.13 -4.19
N LYS A 206 7.48 17.43 -4.44
CA LYS A 206 8.79 18.03 -4.73
C LYS A 206 9.75 17.77 -3.57
N THR A 207 10.91 17.19 -3.83
CA THR A 207 11.93 16.97 -2.80
C THR A 207 12.81 18.21 -2.66
N PHE A 208 13.00 18.67 -1.43
CA PHE A 208 13.92 19.76 -1.07
C PHE A 208 15.13 19.19 -0.32
N SER A 209 16.30 19.78 -0.53
CA SER A 209 17.47 19.41 0.26
C SER A 209 17.46 20.05 1.64
N TYR A 210 18.10 19.42 2.63
CA TYR A 210 18.18 19.99 3.98
C TYR A 210 18.90 21.34 3.95
N ALA A 211 19.98 21.44 3.16
CA ALA A 211 20.73 22.68 2.98
C ALA A 211 19.85 23.82 2.44
N ALA A 212 18.95 23.54 1.49
CA ALA A 212 18.04 24.55 0.95
C ALA A 212 17.03 25.03 2.00
N LEU A 213 16.45 24.12 2.79
CA LEU A 213 15.50 24.48 3.84
C LEU A 213 16.17 25.18 5.02
N ARG A 214 17.40 24.79 5.35
CA ARG A 214 18.25 25.46 6.33
C ARG A 214 18.56 26.89 5.91
N ALA A 215 18.94 27.11 4.65
CA ALA A 215 19.13 28.46 4.12
C ALA A 215 17.82 29.27 4.12
N ALA A 216 16.71 28.66 3.71
CA ALA A 216 15.40 29.31 3.64
C ALA A 216 14.86 29.75 5.01
N THR A 217 15.27 29.10 6.08
CA THR A 217 14.80 29.35 7.46
C THR A 217 15.82 30.08 8.33
N GLU A 218 16.93 30.53 7.75
CA GLU A 218 18.06 31.14 8.47
C GLU A 218 18.60 30.22 9.58
N ASP A 219 18.89 28.98 9.21
CA ASP A 219 19.32 27.92 10.13
C ASP A 219 18.28 27.58 11.20
N PHE A 220 16.99 27.57 10.81
CA PHE A 220 15.85 27.35 11.69
C PHE A 220 15.85 28.31 12.90
N ASN A 221 16.11 29.59 12.61
CA ASN A 221 16.17 30.65 13.62
C ASN A 221 14.89 30.66 14.48
N PRO A 222 14.98 30.66 15.82
CA PRO A 222 13.82 30.74 16.70
C PRO A 222 12.90 31.93 16.42
N SER A 223 13.44 33.03 15.91
CA SER A 223 12.67 34.22 15.51
C SER A 223 11.71 33.96 14.34
N ASN A 224 12.03 32.95 13.51
CA ASN A 224 11.20 32.51 12.40
C ASN A 224 10.17 31.43 12.82
N LYS A 225 10.16 31.00 14.08
CA LYS A 225 9.20 30.01 14.56
C LYS A 225 7.79 30.62 14.59
N ILE A 226 6.87 30.03 13.83
CA ILE A 226 5.48 30.48 13.72
C ILE A 226 4.49 29.61 14.48
N GLY A 227 4.93 28.44 14.95
CA GLY A 227 4.12 27.56 15.75
C GLY A 227 4.90 26.33 16.22
N GLU A 228 4.29 25.58 17.13
CA GLU A 228 4.77 24.29 17.58
C GLU A 228 3.56 23.41 17.83
N GLY A 229 3.51 22.27 17.15
CA GLY A 229 2.50 21.25 17.39
C GLY A 229 3.09 20.05 18.11
N GLY A 230 2.27 19.03 18.38
CA GLY A 230 2.73 17.78 18.99
C GLY A 230 3.77 16.99 18.18
N TYR A 231 4.07 17.43 16.95
CA TYR A 231 5.00 16.78 16.03
C TYR A 231 6.27 17.58 15.77
N GLY A 232 6.42 18.75 16.39
CA GLY A 232 7.61 19.58 16.28
C GLY A 232 7.34 21.03 15.87
N PRO A 233 8.42 21.83 15.77
CA PRO A 233 8.34 23.25 15.48
C PRO A 233 8.05 23.51 13.99
N ILE A 234 7.33 24.60 13.74
CA ILE A 234 7.02 25.13 12.42
C ILE A 234 7.72 26.48 12.27
N TYR A 235 8.52 26.63 11.22
CA TYR A 235 9.26 27.84 10.91
C TYR A 235 8.73 28.49 9.63
N LYS A 236 8.71 29.82 9.58
CA LYS A 236 8.58 30.58 8.35
C LYS A 236 9.92 30.54 7.61
N GLY A 237 9.87 30.36 6.29
CA GLY A 237 11.07 30.46 5.46
C GLY A 237 10.76 31.06 4.09
N THR A 238 11.81 31.45 3.38
CA THR A 238 11.74 31.97 2.01
C THR A 238 12.61 31.09 1.12
N LEU A 239 11.99 30.39 0.17
CA LEU A 239 12.72 29.57 -0.80
C LEU A 239 13.54 30.45 -1.76
N SER A 240 14.51 29.85 -2.45
CA SER A 240 15.37 30.57 -3.42
C SER A 240 14.59 31.18 -4.59
N ASP A 241 13.38 30.71 -4.86
CA ASP A 241 12.46 31.25 -5.86
C ASP A 241 11.58 32.39 -5.33
N GLY A 242 11.82 32.85 -4.09
CA GLY A 242 11.09 33.95 -3.44
C GLY A 242 9.77 33.52 -2.78
N ARG A 243 9.35 32.26 -2.89
CA ARG A 243 8.11 31.79 -2.26
C ARG A 243 8.28 31.68 -0.74
N VAL A 244 7.35 32.29 0.00
CA VAL A 244 7.24 32.16 1.45
C VAL A 244 6.56 30.84 1.80
N VAL A 245 7.15 30.08 2.72
CA VAL A 245 6.74 28.72 3.08
C VAL A 245 6.66 28.53 4.59
N ALA A 246 5.84 27.56 5.00
CA ALA A 246 5.86 27.02 6.34
C ALA A 246 6.64 25.70 6.34
N VAL A 247 7.72 25.63 7.12
CA VAL A 247 8.65 24.51 7.21
C VAL A 247 8.44 23.81 8.55
N LYS A 248 7.75 22.67 8.51
CA LYS A 248 7.44 21.86 9.70
C LYS A 248 8.52 20.81 9.88
N GLN A 249 9.33 20.94 10.92
CA GLN A 249 10.26 19.89 11.31
C GLN A 249 9.52 18.84 12.11
N LEU A 250 9.67 17.58 11.74
CA LEU A 250 9.11 16.46 12.49
C LEU A 250 10.16 15.89 13.44
N SER A 251 9.75 15.62 14.67
CA SER A 251 10.61 14.91 15.63
C SER A 251 10.83 13.46 15.17
N ALA A 252 12.02 13.14 14.67
CA ALA A 252 12.37 11.79 14.21
C ALA A 252 12.73 10.81 15.36
N ALA A 253 12.40 11.13 16.62
CA ALA A 253 12.89 10.40 17.79
C ALA A 253 12.27 9.01 18.00
N SER A 254 11.29 8.58 17.19
CA SER A 254 10.61 7.29 17.37
C SER A 254 10.10 6.68 16.06
N HIS A 255 9.88 5.35 16.05
CA HIS A 255 9.17 4.65 14.98
C HIS A 255 7.77 5.24 14.71
N GLN A 256 7.14 5.80 15.75
CA GLN A 256 5.85 6.49 15.65
C GLN A 256 5.95 7.79 14.83
N GLY A 257 7.05 8.55 14.97
CA GLY A 257 7.32 9.73 14.16
C GLY A 257 7.55 9.42 12.67
N LYS A 258 8.22 8.29 12.34
CA LYS A 258 8.39 7.83 10.96
C LYS A 258 7.05 7.47 10.30
N SER A 259 6.20 6.72 11.01
CA SER A 259 4.85 6.37 10.55
C SER A 259 3.97 7.62 10.32
N GLN A 260 4.06 8.62 11.18
CA GLN A 260 3.31 9.86 11.06
C GLN A 260 3.78 10.71 9.87
N PHE A 261 5.08 10.78 9.62
CA PHE A 261 5.62 11.44 8.43
C PHE A 261 5.11 10.82 7.13
N VAL A 262 5.17 9.49 7.02
CA VAL A 262 4.67 8.76 5.83
C VAL A 262 3.16 8.96 5.68
N THR A 263 2.41 8.94 6.78
CA THR A 263 0.95 9.17 6.77
C THR A 263 0.59 10.59 6.32
N GLU A 264 1.29 11.60 6.82
CA GLU A 264 1.04 13.01 6.47
C GLU A 264 1.37 13.28 4.99
N ILE A 265 2.47 12.72 4.47
CA ILE A 265 2.79 12.78 3.05
C ILE A 265 1.73 12.04 2.22
N ALA A 266 1.38 10.81 2.57
CA ALA A 266 0.41 10.00 1.83
C ALA A 266 -0.96 10.67 1.74
N MET A 267 -1.42 11.26 2.85
CA MET A 267 -2.73 11.90 2.92
C MET A 267 -2.77 13.21 2.14
N ILE A 268 -1.76 14.08 2.29
CA ILE A 268 -1.81 15.44 1.72
C ILE A 268 -1.36 15.44 0.24
N SER A 269 -0.49 14.51 -0.17
CA SER A 269 -0.15 14.34 -1.60
C SER A 269 -1.35 13.89 -2.45
N ALA A 270 -2.28 13.13 -1.86
CA ALA A 270 -3.45 12.60 -2.55
C ALA A 270 -4.62 13.59 -2.66
N VAL A 271 -4.60 14.71 -1.93
CA VAL A 271 -5.75 15.62 -1.82
C VAL A 271 -5.35 17.07 -2.09
N GLN A 272 -5.82 17.62 -3.22
CA GLN A 272 -5.74 19.05 -3.50
C GLN A 272 -7.14 19.67 -3.40
N HIS A 273 -7.35 20.56 -2.44
CA HIS A 273 -8.62 21.27 -2.27
C HIS A 273 -8.37 22.70 -1.77
N ARG A 274 -9.19 23.67 -2.20
CA ARG A 274 -9.08 25.11 -1.84
C ARG A 274 -9.14 25.42 -0.35
N ASN A 275 -9.65 24.50 0.47
CA ASN A 275 -9.77 24.65 1.93
C ASN A 275 -8.76 23.78 2.71
N LEU A 276 -7.79 23.18 2.02
CA LEU A 276 -6.71 22.42 2.62
C LEU A 276 -5.39 23.06 2.27
N VAL A 277 -4.51 23.17 3.26
CA VAL A 277 -3.19 23.78 3.06
C VAL A 277 -2.39 22.96 2.05
N LYS A 278 -1.82 23.63 1.06
CA LYS A 278 -1.06 23.00 0.00
C LYS A 278 0.30 22.55 0.50
N LEU A 279 0.57 21.24 0.39
CA LEU A 279 1.92 20.69 0.53
C LEU A 279 2.72 20.98 -0.75
N TYR A 280 3.79 21.76 -0.63
CA TYR A 280 4.73 21.97 -1.74
C TYR A 280 5.71 20.82 -1.87
N GLY A 281 6.08 20.17 -0.78
CA GLY A 281 7.06 19.09 -0.83
C GLY A 281 7.58 18.65 0.53
N CYS A 282 8.65 17.85 0.50
CA CYS A 282 9.28 17.32 1.70
C CYS A 282 10.80 17.26 1.57
N CYS A 283 11.50 17.11 2.71
CA CYS A 283 12.93 16.81 2.78
C CYS A 283 13.13 15.56 3.64
N ILE A 284 13.94 14.65 3.10
CA ILE A 284 14.21 13.32 3.63
C ILE A 284 15.70 13.08 3.43
N GLU A 285 16.48 13.54 4.39
CA GLU A 285 17.94 13.41 4.36
C GLU A 285 18.42 12.95 5.73
N ALA A 286 19.12 11.82 5.78
CA ALA A 286 19.56 11.19 7.03
C ALA A 286 18.41 11.04 8.04
N SER A 287 18.47 11.71 9.19
CA SER A 287 17.41 11.73 10.21
C SER A 287 16.46 12.92 10.10
N HIS A 288 16.67 13.81 9.13
CA HIS A 288 15.80 14.97 8.91
C HIS A 288 14.55 14.55 8.15
N ARG A 289 13.40 14.84 8.76
CA ARG A 289 12.06 14.65 8.17
C ARG A 289 11.34 15.99 8.25
N ILE A 290 11.18 16.65 7.11
CA ILE A 290 10.67 18.03 7.06
C ILE A 290 9.61 18.14 5.98
N LEU A 291 8.53 18.84 6.29
CA LEU A 291 7.43 19.11 5.36
C LEU A 291 7.39 20.61 5.03
N VAL A 292 7.13 20.91 3.76
CA VAL A 292 7.11 22.27 3.22
C VAL A 292 5.71 22.58 2.71
N TYR A 293 5.03 23.52 3.37
CA TYR A 293 3.68 23.94 3.04
C TYR A 293 3.67 25.37 2.49
N GLU A 294 2.54 25.73 1.86
CA GLU A 294 2.22 27.13 1.66
C GLU A 294 2.12 27.87 3.00
N TYR A 295 2.61 29.10 3.03
CA TYR A 295 2.47 29.97 4.19
C TYR A 295 1.11 30.67 4.17
N LEU A 296 0.36 30.59 5.27
CA LEU A 296 -0.92 31.28 5.43
C LEU A 296 -0.72 32.53 6.29
N GLU A 297 -1.00 33.71 5.72
CA GLU A 297 -0.77 35.00 6.39
C GLU A 297 -1.57 35.16 7.68
N ASN A 298 -2.79 34.61 7.72
CA ASN A 298 -3.72 34.74 8.84
C ASN A 298 -3.50 33.72 9.99
N LYS A 299 -2.43 32.90 9.91
CA LYS A 299 -2.05 31.92 10.94
C LYS A 299 -3.21 30.97 11.34
N SER A 300 -3.11 30.30 12.50
CA SER A 300 -4.16 29.44 13.03
C SER A 300 -5.41 30.25 13.42
N LEU A 301 -6.56 29.58 13.45
CA LEU A 301 -7.81 30.19 13.89
C LEU A 301 -7.93 30.30 15.43
N ASP A 302 -7.00 29.68 16.16
CA ASP A 302 -6.91 29.63 17.62
C ASP A 302 -6.41 30.95 18.25
#